data_AF-T1B3N2-F1
#
_entry.id   AF-T1B3N2-F1
#
_cell.length_a   1.000
_cell.length_b   1.000
_cell.length_c   1.000
_cell.angle_alpha   90.00
_cell.angle_beta   90.00
_cell.angle_gamma   90.00
#
_symmetry.space_group_name_H-M   'P 1'
#
loop_
_entity.id
_entity.type
_entity.pdbx_description
1 polymer ?
#
loop_
_entity_poly.entity_id
_entity_poly.type
_entity_poly.pdbx_seq_one_letter_code
_entity_poly.pdbx_strand_id
1 'polypeptide(L)' 'MQAVAQEFAMTHDIDIARIAALVGEPARAAMLLALGDGRALPAGELAACAGVSAATASGHLGAMR' A
#
# COMPACT_ATOMS: atom_id res chain seq x y z
N MET A 1 -16.50 35.77 9.68
CA MET A 1 -17.02 34.40 9.87
C MET A 1 -16.99 33.59 8.56
N GLN A 2 -15.89 33.66 7.79
CA GLN A 2 -15.69 32.93 6.51
C GLN A 2 -14.31 32.25 6.45
N ALA A 3 -13.39 32.60 7.37
CA ALA A 3 -12.03 32.05 7.42
C ALA A 3 -11.93 30.66 8.07
N VAL A 4 -12.86 30.28 8.95
CA VAL A 4 -12.87 28.95 9.59
C VAL A 4 -13.37 27.82 8.68
N ALA A 5 -14.00 28.15 7.54
CA ALA A 5 -14.50 27.16 6.57
C ALA A 5 -13.42 26.71 5.57
N GLN A 6 -12.33 27.47 5.41
CA GLN A 6 -11.25 27.11 4.49
C GLN A 6 -10.24 26.12 5.07
N GLU A 7 -10.28 25.86 6.39
CA GLU A 7 -9.37 24.92 7.06
C GLU A 7 -9.69 23.44 6.71
N PHE A 8 -10.97 23.11 6.53
CA PHE A 8 -11.40 21.74 6.20
C PHE A 8 -11.25 21.38 4.71
N ALA A 9 -11.14 22.39 3.83
CA ALA A 9 -11.05 22.22 2.38
C ALA A 9 -9.67 21.70 1.91
N MET A 10 -8.71 21.54 2.83
CA MET A 10 -7.41 20.91 2.59
C MET A 10 -7.38 19.42 2.97
N THR A 11 -8.52 18.84 3.37
CA THR A 11 -8.64 17.38 3.51
C THR A 11 -8.90 16.81 2.12
N HIS A 12 -7.86 16.32 1.45
CA HIS A 12 -8.03 15.52 0.25
C HIS A 12 -9.05 14.42 0.55
N ASP A 13 -10.08 14.28 -0.28
CA ASP A 13 -11.04 13.19 -0.16
C ASP A 13 -10.28 11.88 -0.44
N ILE A 14 -9.69 11.31 0.61
CA ILE A 14 -8.91 10.09 0.52
C ILE A 14 -9.92 8.98 0.25
N ASP A 15 -9.86 8.40 -0.95
CA ASP A 15 -10.64 7.23 -1.30
C ASP A 15 -10.12 6.00 -0.54
N ILE A 16 -10.56 5.86 0.71
CA ILE A 16 -10.21 4.76 1.61
C ILE A 16 -10.66 3.43 1.03
N ALA A 17 -11.77 3.38 0.28
CA ALA A 17 -12.26 2.14 -0.31
C ALA A 17 -11.28 1.61 -1.36
N ARG A 18 -10.74 2.49 -2.22
CA ARG A 18 -9.69 2.13 -3.17
C ARG A 18 -8.41 1.65 -2.48
N ILE A 19 -7.97 2.34 -1.43
CA ILE A 19 -6.78 1.94 -0.67
C ILE A 19 -6.99 0.58 0.00
N ALA A 20 -8.14 0.37 0.64
CA ALA A 20 -8.48 -0.88 1.28
C ALA A 20 -8.54 -2.04 0.27
N ALA A 21 -9.08 -1.81 -0.93
CA ALA A 21 -9.09 -2.82 -2.00
C ALA A 21 -7.67 -3.17 -2.45
N LEU A 22 -6.75 -2.19 -2.51
CA LEU A 22 -5.34 -2.46 -2.78
C LEU A 22 -4.69 -3.20 -1.62
N VAL A 23 -4.79 -2.75 -0.38
CA VAL A 23 -4.08 -3.39 0.74
C VAL A 23 -4.67 -4.76 1.12
N GLY A 24 -5.98 -4.96 0.95
CA GLY A 24 -6.71 -6.14 1.40
C GLY A 24 -6.42 -7.45 0.66
N GLU A 25 -5.65 -7.43 -0.42
CA GLU A 25 -5.19 -8.66 -1.07
C GLU A 25 -4.12 -9.36 -0.21
N PRO A 26 -4.28 -10.65 0.16
CA PRO A 26 -3.38 -11.35 1.08
C PRO A 26 -1.90 -11.24 0.73
N ALA A 27 -1.53 -11.42 -0.55
CA ALA A 27 -0.14 -11.31 -0.96
C ALA A 27 0.42 -9.89 -0.79
N ARG A 28 -0.39 -8.86 -1.07
CA ARG A 28 0.02 -7.45 -0.90
C ARG A 28 0.14 -7.09 0.58
N ALA A 29 -0.81 -7.53 1.41
CA ALA A 29 -0.77 -7.36 2.86
C ALA A 29 0.49 -8.00 3.47
N ALA A 30 0.85 -9.22 3.06
CA ALA A 30 2.06 -9.90 3.53
C ALA A 30 3.34 -9.14 3.15
N MET A 31 3.42 -8.63 1.91
CA MET A 31 4.55 -7.81 1.46
C MET A 31 4.65 -6.49 2.24
N LEU A 32 3.53 -5.81 2.48
CA LEU A 32 3.48 -4.57 3.25
C LEU A 32 3.89 -4.81 4.72
N LEU A 33 3.44 -5.90 5.32
CA LEU A 33 3.84 -6.27 6.68
C LEU A 33 5.33 -6.56 6.78
N ALA A 34 5.91 -7.24 5.78
CA ALA A 34 7.35 -7.51 5.72
C ALA A 34 8.19 -6.22 5.64
N LEU A 35 7.68 -5.18 4.98
CA LEU A 35 8.30 -3.85 4.91
C LEU A 35 8.05 -3.00 6.16
N GLY A 36 7.18 -3.44 7.07
CA GLY A 36 6.74 -2.65 8.23
C GLY A 36 7.85 -2.29 9.22
N ASP A 37 8.99 -2.98 9.17
CA ASP A 37 10.17 -2.65 9.97
C ASP A 37 11.08 -1.57 9.33
N GLY A 38 10.70 -1.06 8.15
CA GLY A 38 11.41 0.00 7.43
C GLY A 38 12.60 -0.47 6.58
N ARG A 39 12.90 -1.77 6.54
CA ARG A 39 13.97 -2.29 5.68
C ARG A 39 13.51 -2.40 4.23
N ALA A 40 14.41 -2.05 3.32
CA ALA A 40 14.23 -2.36 1.91
C ALA A 40 14.50 -3.85 1.68
N LEU A 41 13.45 -4.60 1.33
CA LEU A 41 13.55 -6.02 0.98
C LEU A 41 13.58 -6.19 -0.54
N PRO A 42 14.44 -7.08 -1.08
CA PRO A 42 14.40 -7.43 -2.49
C PRO A 42 13.10 -8.20 -2.83
N ALA A 43 12.68 -8.11 -4.10
CA ALA A 43 11.42 -8.70 -4.56
C ALA A 43 11.31 -10.21 -4.30
N GLY A 44 12.44 -10.94 -4.32
CA GLY A 44 12.46 -12.37 -4.02
C GLY A 44 12.16 -12.69 -2.55
N GLU A 45 12.65 -11.86 -1.61
CA GLU A 45 12.35 -12.02 -0.19
C GLU A 45 10.89 -11.67 0.11
N LEU A 46 10.37 -10.60 -0.51
CA LEU A 46 8.96 -10.26 -0.43
C LEU A 46 8.07 -11.36 -1.00
N ALA A 47 8.48 -11.97 -2.11
CA ALA A 47 7.78 -13.08 -2.73
C ALA A 47 7.75 -14.31 -1.81
N ALA A 48 8.86 -14.60 -1.11
CA ALA A 48 8.93 -15.67 -0.12
C ALA A 48 7.98 -15.43 1.07
N CYS A 49 7.92 -14.20 1.60
CA CYS A 49 6.99 -13.83 2.66
C CYS A 49 5.52 -13.98 2.24
N ALA A 50 5.20 -13.73 0.97
CA ALA A 50 3.85 -13.78 0.42
C ALA A 50 3.46 -15.11 -0.23
N GLY A 51 4.39 -16.08 -0.33
CA GLY A 51 4.13 -17.38 -0.96
C GLY A 51 3.87 -17.30 -2.48
N VAL A 52 4.46 -16.31 -3.17
CA VAL A 52 4.27 -16.09 -4.61
C VAL A 52 5.61 -16.10 -5.37
N SER A 53 5.56 -16.02 -6.69
CA SER A 53 6.77 -15.85 -7.51
C SER A 53 7.30 -14.41 -7.45
N ALA A 54 8.59 -14.20 -7.71
CA ALA A 54 9.18 -12.86 -7.80
C ALA A 54 8.55 -12.00 -8.92
N ALA A 55 8.11 -12.62 -10.02
CA ALA A 55 7.39 -11.94 -11.10
C ALA A 55 6.01 -11.46 -10.64
N THR A 56 5.28 -12.31 -9.91
CA THR A 56 3.98 -11.96 -9.30
C THR A 56 4.13 -10.85 -8.27
N ALA A 57 5.16 -10.92 -7.40
CA ALA A 57 5.44 -9.87 -6.43
C ALA A 57 5.74 -8.53 -7.09
N SER A 58 6.52 -8.53 -8.18
CA SER A 58 6.79 -7.31 -8.95
C SER A 58 5.51 -6.69 -9.55
N GLY A 59 4.59 -7.52 -10.05
CA GLY A 59 3.27 -7.08 -10.53
C GLY A 59 2.43 -6.46 -9.42
N HIS A 60 2.42 -7.06 -8.23
CA HIS A 60 1.73 -6.50 -7.06
C HIS A 60 2.32 -5.15 -6.63
N LEU A 61 3.65 -5.02 -6.58
CA LEU A 61 4.32 -3.76 -6.27
C LEU A 61 4.04 -2.68 -7.31
N GLY A 62 3.95 -3.07 -8.59
CA GLY A 62 3.56 -2.16 -9.68
C GLY A 62 2.16 -1.57 -9.50
N ALA A 63 1.24 -2.30 -8.86
CA ALA A 63 -0.10 -1.80 -8.56
C ALA A 63 -0.16 -0.85 -7.34
N MET A 64 0.92 -0.77 -6.55
CA MET A 64 1.01 0.00 -5.30
C MET A 64 1.96 1.22 -5.40
N ARG A 65 2.60 1.42 -6.55
CA ARG A 65 3.42 2.61 -6.86
C ARG A 65 2.58 3.67 -7.56
#